data_AF-A0A812K0H0-F1
#
_entry.id   AF-A0A812K0H0-F1
#
_cell.length_a   1.000
_cell.length_b   1.000
_cell.length_c   1.000
_cell.angle_alpha   90.00
_cell.angle_beta   90.00
_cell.angle_gamma   90.00
#
_symmetry.space_group_name_H-M   'P 1'
#
loop_
_entity.id
_entity.type
_entity.pdbx_description
1 polymer ?
#
loop_
_entity_poly.entity_id
_entity_poly.type
_entity_poly.pdbx_seq_one_letter_code
_entity_poly.pdbx_strand_id
1 'polypeptide(L)'
;MSYCQQIEGVQLDMAVVDACAAAVQGKGNGRVSSEDAHQVFKYIKDDNKVTSNDELWALRYCLTEFNFTEAAGDWITSAVGAISKRDQVKAPQGGSSKSCYEQVDGVECDRELLEVCKAVAGTGDGRLSKDDAEKLPKDVGPKVMDTQKWSVRLCLSDFFWTETAHDFIVEELKASPRKRPAEATVGRGFGR
;
A
#
# COMPACT_ATOMS: atom_id res chain seq x y z
N MET A 1 -10.40 -15.44 16.43
CA MET A 1 -9.65 -16.22 15.43
C MET A 1 -9.19 -15.22 14.40
N SER A 2 -7.91 -14.84 14.41
CA SER A 2 -7.37 -13.89 13.44
C SER A 2 -7.35 -14.58 12.08
N TYR A 3 -8.11 -14.04 11.13
CA TYR A 3 -8.25 -14.60 9.79
C TYR A 3 -7.24 -13.89 8.87
N CYS A 4 -6.09 -14.52 8.66
CA CYS A 4 -5.07 -14.02 7.74
C CYS A 4 -5.27 -14.63 6.35
N GLN A 5 -5.21 -13.80 5.31
CA GLN A 5 -5.29 -14.24 3.91
C GLN A 5 -4.06 -13.77 3.13
N GLN A 6 -3.53 -14.64 2.28
CA GLN A 6 -2.41 -14.28 1.40
C GLN A 6 -2.95 -13.58 0.14
N ILE A 7 -2.61 -12.30 -0.02
CA ILE A 7 -2.95 -11.48 -1.18
C ILE A 7 -1.63 -11.07 -1.83
N GLU A 8 -1.47 -11.35 -3.13
CA GLU A 8 -0.29 -10.92 -3.90
C GLU A 8 1.04 -11.34 -3.24
N GLY A 9 1.06 -12.54 -2.64
CA GLY A 9 2.24 -13.10 -1.97
C GLY A 9 2.48 -12.64 -0.52
N VAL A 10 1.68 -11.72 0.00
CA VAL A 10 1.84 -11.16 1.36
C VAL A 10 0.67 -11.57 2.25
N GLN A 11 0.95 -11.96 3.50
CA GLN A 11 -0.07 -12.28 4.48
C GLN A 11 -0.67 -10.98 5.05
N LEU A 12 -1.99 -10.88 5.00
CA LEU A 12 -2.74 -9.73 5.51
C LEU A 12 -3.75 -10.20 6.54
N ASP A 13 -3.90 -9.43 7.62
CA ASP A 13 -5.01 -9.62 8.54
C ASP A 13 -6.30 -9.04 7.93
N MET A 14 -7.24 -9.92 7.57
CA MET A 14 -8.48 -9.52 6.93
C MET A 14 -9.45 -8.81 7.88
N ALA A 15 -9.27 -8.91 9.20
CA ALA A 15 -10.09 -8.16 10.15
C ALA A 15 -9.88 -6.65 9.98
N VAL A 16 -8.65 -6.23 9.61
CA VAL A 16 -8.33 -4.83 9.30
C VAL A 16 -9.00 -4.38 8.01
N VAL A 17 -8.99 -5.23 6.99
CA VAL A 17 -9.62 -4.95 5.69
C VAL A 17 -11.14 -4.86 5.85
N ASP A 18 -11.74 -5.77 6.61
CA ASP A 18 -13.17 -5.75 6.92
C ASP A 18 -13.55 -4.52 7.75
N ALA A 19 -12.73 -4.14 8.74
CA ALA A 19 -12.93 -2.91 9.49
C ALA A 19 -12.90 -1.66 8.60
N CYS A 20 -11.96 -1.58 7.65
CA CYS A 20 -11.94 -0.52 6.64
C CYS A 20 -13.19 -0.53 5.76
N ALA A 21 -13.59 -1.70 5.26
CA ALA A 21 -14.78 -1.86 4.44
C ALA A 21 -16.04 -1.43 5.20
N ALA A 22 -16.18 -1.85 6.45
CA ALA A 22 -17.29 -1.48 7.33
C ALA A 22 -17.30 0.02 7.66
N ALA A 23 -16.13 0.64 7.79
CA ALA A 23 -16.02 2.08 8.06
C ALA A 23 -16.52 2.93 6.89
N VAL A 24 -16.29 2.50 5.65
CA VAL A 24 -16.82 3.18 4.44
C VAL A 24 -18.25 2.75 4.09
N GLN A 25 -18.70 1.57 4.52
CA GLN A 25 -19.99 1.02 4.15
C GLN A 25 -21.13 1.82 4.79
N GLY A 26 -21.89 2.54 3.96
CA GLY A 26 -23.09 3.28 4.38
C GLY A 26 -22.84 4.71 4.89
N LYS A 27 -21.63 5.26 4.74
CA LYS A 27 -21.31 6.65 5.10
C LYS A 27 -20.84 7.49 3.90
N GLY A 28 -21.44 8.67 3.74
CA GLY A 28 -20.89 9.78 2.94
C GLY A 28 -20.70 9.49 1.44
N ASN A 29 -19.57 9.96 0.90
CA ASN A 29 -19.15 9.85 -0.51
C ASN A 29 -18.34 8.57 -0.81
N GLY A 30 -18.33 7.60 0.11
CA GLY A 30 -17.54 6.37 -0.02
C GLY A 30 -16.03 6.53 0.24
N ARG A 31 -15.61 7.65 0.83
CA ARG A 31 -14.21 7.89 1.23
C ARG A 31 -13.99 7.66 2.72
N VAL A 32 -12.81 7.18 3.10
CA VAL A 32 -12.40 7.04 4.49
C VAL A 32 -12.05 8.41 5.06
N SER A 33 -12.83 8.84 6.06
CA SER A 33 -12.56 10.07 6.81
C SER A 33 -11.45 9.86 7.85
N SER A 34 -10.90 10.94 8.41
CA SER A 34 -9.90 10.84 9.48
C SER A 34 -10.42 10.10 10.71
N GLU A 35 -11.71 10.23 11.02
CA GLU A 35 -12.35 9.54 12.13
C GLU A 35 -12.50 8.04 11.87
N ASP A 36 -12.86 7.66 10.64
CA ASP A 36 -12.91 6.26 10.22
C ASP A 36 -11.50 5.63 10.22
N ALA A 37 -10.48 6.38 9.76
CA ALA A 37 -9.08 5.96 9.85
C ALA A 37 -8.63 5.73 11.30
N HIS A 38 -9.05 6.58 12.25
CA HIS A 38 -8.77 6.36 13.68
C HIS A 38 -9.42 5.09 14.21
N GLN A 39 -10.64 4.77 13.78
CA GLN A 39 -11.33 3.55 14.19
C GLN A 39 -10.62 2.31 13.67
N VAL A 40 -10.28 2.28 12.37
CA VAL A 40 -9.51 1.17 11.77
C VAL A 40 -8.16 1.01 12.48
N PHE A 41 -7.46 2.11 12.74
CA PHE A 41 -6.14 2.06 13.35
C PHE A 41 -6.16 1.57 14.80
N LYS A 42 -7.28 1.73 15.53
CA LYS A 42 -7.46 1.12 16.85
C LYS A 42 -7.52 -0.41 16.80
N TYR A 43 -7.95 -0.99 15.68
CA TYR A 43 -7.95 -2.46 15.53
C TYR A 43 -6.56 -3.04 15.36
N ILE A 44 -5.60 -2.27 14.83
CA ILE A 44 -4.21 -2.72 14.62
C ILE A 44 -3.24 -2.26 15.72
N LYS A 45 -3.68 -1.35 16.60
CA LYS A 45 -2.88 -0.77 17.67
C LYS A 45 -3.39 -1.24 19.02
N ASP A 46 -2.76 -2.27 19.57
CA ASP A 46 -2.93 -2.66 20.97
C ASP A 46 -1.78 -2.08 21.82
N ASP A 47 -2.12 -1.29 22.85
CA ASP A 47 -1.17 -0.69 23.82
C ASP A 47 0.12 -0.08 23.22
N ASN A 48 -0.02 0.75 22.17
CA ASN A 48 1.08 1.48 21.53
C ASN A 48 2.13 0.60 20.81
N LYS A 49 1.79 -0.65 20.53
CA LYS A 49 2.61 -1.56 19.73
C LYS A 49 1.78 -2.05 18.53
N VAL A 50 2.39 -2.11 17.35
CA VAL A 50 1.80 -2.85 16.22
C VAL A 50 1.78 -4.31 16.62
N THR A 51 0.61 -4.96 16.54
CA THR A 51 0.48 -6.35 16.99
C THR A 51 1.24 -7.28 16.04
N SER A 52 1.24 -7.02 14.72
CA SER A 52 2.02 -7.76 13.71
C SER A 52 2.24 -7.00 12.39
N ASN A 53 3.27 -7.38 11.62
CA ASN A 53 3.54 -6.81 10.29
C ASN A 53 2.34 -6.99 9.34
N ASP A 54 1.61 -8.10 9.47
CA ASP A 54 0.45 -8.45 8.64
C ASP A 54 -0.70 -7.44 8.78
N GLU A 55 -0.90 -6.86 9.96
CA GLU A 55 -1.91 -5.83 10.22
C GLU A 55 -1.52 -4.48 9.58
N LEU A 56 -0.22 -4.16 9.62
CA LEU A 56 0.32 -2.95 8.99
C LEU A 56 0.20 -3.04 7.47
N TRP A 57 0.52 -4.21 6.90
CA TRP A 57 0.34 -4.46 5.47
C TRP A 57 -1.14 -4.47 5.06
N ALA A 58 -2.03 -4.95 5.92
CA ALA A 58 -3.47 -4.87 5.68
C ALA A 58 -3.96 -3.41 5.66
N LEU A 59 -3.47 -2.54 6.56
CA LEU A 59 -3.76 -1.11 6.52
C LEU A 59 -3.27 -0.46 5.21
N ARG A 60 -2.03 -0.78 4.80
CA ARG A 60 -1.45 -0.30 3.53
C ARG A 60 -2.24 -0.76 2.31
N TYR A 61 -2.75 -1.98 2.34
CA TYR A 61 -3.64 -2.50 1.31
C TYR A 61 -4.93 -1.68 1.24
N CYS A 62 -5.51 -1.35 2.39
CA CYS A 62 -6.73 -0.54 2.46
C CYS A 62 -6.55 0.85 1.84
N LEU A 63 -5.39 1.51 2.01
CA LEU A 63 -5.07 2.79 1.36
C LEU A 63 -5.17 2.71 -0.18
N THR A 64 -5.02 1.52 -0.77
CA THR A 64 -5.15 1.33 -2.23
C THR A 64 -6.49 0.78 -2.68
N GLU A 65 -7.23 0.07 -1.84
CA GLU A 65 -8.58 -0.40 -2.20
C GLU A 65 -9.64 0.69 -2.01
N PHE A 66 -9.50 1.51 -0.97
CA PHE A 66 -10.43 2.58 -0.62
C PHE A 66 -9.82 3.96 -0.86
N ASN A 67 -10.66 4.96 -1.12
CA ASN A 67 -10.20 6.33 -1.31
C ASN A 67 -10.19 7.03 0.06
N PHE A 68 -9.02 7.52 0.48
CA PHE A 68 -8.86 8.25 1.74
C PHE A 68 -8.89 9.75 1.48
N THR A 69 -9.42 10.51 2.45
CA THR A 69 -9.28 11.96 2.46
C THR A 69 -7.84 12.35 2.80
N GLU A 70 -7.38 13.53 2.34
CA GLU A 70 -6.02 14.00 2.64
C GLU A 70 -5.72 14.01 4.15
N ALA A 71 -6.68 14.46 4.97
CA ALA A 71 -6.55 14.46 6.43
C ALA A 71 -6.43 13.05 7.02
N ALA A 72 -7.10 12.05 6.43
CA ALA A 72 -6.99 10.67 6.86
C ALA A 72 -5.64 10.06 6.49
N GLY A 73 -5.15 10.34 5.27
CA GLY A 73 -3.83 9.91 4.80
C GLY A 73 -2.70 10.49 5.66
N ASP A 74 -2.70 11.80 5.89
CA ASP A 74 -1.70 12.51 6.71
C ASP A 74 -1.64 11.95 8.14
N TRP A 75 -2.81 11.68 8.73
CA TRP A 75 -2.89 11.07 10.04
C TRP A 75 -2.37 9.63 10.05
N ILE A 76 -2.73 8.81 9.06
CA ILE A 76 -2.23 7.43 8.94
C ILE A 76 -0.71 7.43 8.77
N THR A 77 -0.16 8.27 7.90
CA THR A 77 1.28 8.39 7.70
C THR A 77 2.00 8.74 9.00
N SER A 78 1.47 9.71 9.75
CA SER A 78 2.00 10.08 11.05
C SER A 78 1.89 8.94 12.08
N ALA A 79 0.77 8.23 12.09
CA ALA A 79 0.51 7.14 13.03
C ALA A 79 1.40 5.92 12.71
N VAL A 80 1.55 5.57 11.43
CA VAL A 80 2.45 4.52 10.92
C VAL A 80 3.89 4.88 11.20
N GLY A 81 4.33 6.11 10.96
CA GLY A 81 5.69 6.55 11.30
C GLY A 81 5.98 6.55 12.81
N ALA A 82 4.96 6.78 13.66
CA ALA A 82 5.13 6.73 15.11
C ALA A 82 5.27 5.28 15.65
N ILE A 83 4.56 4.32 15.05
CA ILE A 83 4.60 2.90 15.47
C ILE A 83 5.70 2.11 14.76
N SER A 84 5.94 2.42 13.49
CA SER A 84 7.01 1.88 12.69
C SER A 84 8.26 2.63 13.11
N LYS A 85 8.92 2.13 14.17
CA LYS A 85 10.34 2.41 14.41
C LYS A 85 11.19 1.77 13.31
N ARG A 86 10.82 1.95 12.05
CA ARG A 86 11.84 2.03 11.03
C ARG A 86 12.70 3.19 11.45
N ASP A 87 13.81 2.85 12.10
CA ASP A 87 15.04 3.60 11.90
C ASP A 87 14.97 4.08 10.46
N GLN A 88 14.92 5.39 10.23
CA GLN A 88 15.03 5.94 8.90
C GLN A 88 16.32 5.35 8.38
N VAL A 89 16.23 4.21 7.67
CA VAL A 89 17.38 3.35 7.47
C VAL A 89 18.34 4.23 6.74
N LYS A 90 19.41 4.64 7.44
CA LYS A 90 20.55 5.28 6.80
C LYS A 90 20.86 4.38 5.64
N ALA A 91 20.71 4.92 4.42
CA ALA A 91 20.93 4.22 3.18
C ALA A 91 22.11 3.26 3.37
N PRO A 92 21.98 1.95 3.08
CA PRO A 92 23.07 1.02 3.31
C PRO A 92 24.28 1.51 2.50
N GLN A 93 25.23 2.14 3.19
CA GLN A 93 26.55 2.43 2.66
C GLN A 93 27.30 1.11 2.66
N GLY A 94 27.34 0.46 1.49
CA GLY A 94 28.24 -0.64 1.23
C GLY A 94 27.56 -2.00 1.23
N GLY A 95 27.48 -2.59 0.04
CA GLY A 95 27.04 -3.97 -0.16
C GLY A 95 26.80 -4.24 -1.63
N SER A 96 27.86 -4.59 -2.35
CA SER A 96 27.84 -4.96 -3.77
C SER A 96 26.89 -6.14 -4.03
N SER A 97 25.64 -5.85 -4.40
CA SER A 97 24.76 -6.66 -5.24
C SER A 97 23.61 -5.79 -5.72
N LYS A 98 23.39 -5.75 -7.03
CA LYS A 98 22.41 -4.91 -7.75
C LYS A 98 20.96 -5.36 -7.51
N SER A 99 20.52 -5.57 -6.27
CA SER A 99 19.14 -5.98 -6.04
C SER A 99 18.22 -4.78 -6.27
N CYS A 100 17.39 -4.85 -7.31
CA CYS A 100 16.31 -3.90 -7.60
C CYS A 100 15.26 -3.82 -6.47
N TYR A 101 15.41 -4.63 -5.40
CA TYR A 101 14.49 -4.78 -4.30
C TYR A 101 15.14 -4.48 -2.93
N GLU A 102 14.33 -3.96 -2.01
CA GLU A 102 14.60 -3.70 -0.61
C GLU A 102 13.55 -4.47 0.23
N GLN A 103 13.98 -5.20 1.26
CA GLN A 103 13.06 -5.89 2.16
C GLN A 103 12.57 -4.95 3.25
N VAL A 104 11.26 -4.83 3.36
CA VAL A 104 10.59 -3.92 4.28
C VAL A 104 9.52 -4.70 5.04
N ASP A 105 9.62 -4.77 6.37
CA ASP A 105 8.71 -5.55 7.24
C ASP A 105 8.46 -7.01 6.76
N GLY A 106 9.45 -7.62 6.10
CA GLY A 106 9.36 -8.99 5.55
C GLY A 106 8.72 -9.09 4.15
N VAL A 107 8.49 -7.97 3.47
CA VAL A 107 7.97 -7.91 2.10
C VAL A 107 9.02 -7.28 1.17
N GLU A 108 9.21 -7.87 0.00
CA GLU A 108 10.09 -7.31 -1.04
C GLU A 108 9.42 -6.11 -1.71
N CYS A 109 10.06 -4.94 -1.61
CA CYS A 109 9.64 -3.70 -2.25
C CYS A 109 10.68 -3.26 -3.28
N ASP A 110 10.25 -2.63 -4.36
CA ASP A 110 11.10 -2.02 -5.37
C ASP A 110 11.86 -0.83 -4.77
N ARG A 111 13.18 -0.93 -4.77
CA ARG A 111 14.05 0.08 -4.16
C ARG A 111 14.01 1.39 -4.95
N GLU A 112 13.95 1.32 -6.28
CA GLU A 112 13.93 2.49 -7.15
C GLU A 112 12.70 3.34 -6.87
N LEU A 113 11.54 2.69 -6.71
CA LEU A 113 10.28 3.33 -6.34
C LEU A 113 10.38 4.04 -4.98
N LEU A 114 10.98 3.40 -3.97
CA LEU A 114 11.21 4.01 -2.67
C LEU A 114 12.17 5.20 -2.73
N GLU A 115 13.23 5.13 -3.54
CA GLU A 115 14.17 6.25 -3.71
C GLU A 115 13.51 7.43 -4.43
N VAL A 116 12.62 7.19 -5.40
CA VAL A 116 11.82 8.26 -6.02
C VAL A 116 10.90 8.91 -4.99
N CYS A 117 10.15 8.13 -4.20
CA CYS A 117 9.29 8.67 -3.14
C CYS A 117 10.10 9.53 -2.14
N LYS A 118 11.28 9.04 -1.70
CA LYS A 118 12.18 9.75 -0.78
C LYS A 118 12.74 11.05 -1.37
N ALA A 119 13.13 11.03 -2.65
CA ALA A 119 13.68 12.21 -3.33
C ALA A 119 12.62 13.32 -3.45
N VAL A 120 11.37 12.95 -3.75
CA VAL A 120 10.26 13.90 -3.85
C VAL A 120 9.87 14.45 -2.48
N ALA A 121 9.78 13.60 -1.44
CA ALA A 121 9.46 14.04 -0.08
C ALA A 121 10.49 15.04 0.50
N GLY A 122 11.71 15.09 -0.05
CA GLY A 122 12.73 16.09 0.28
C GLY A 122 12.59 17.44 -0.43
N THR A 123 11.57 17.63 -1.28
CA THR A 123 11.40 18.81 -2.13
C THR A 123 10.06 19.53 -1.85
N GLY A 124 10.05 20.87 -1.89
CA GLY A 124 8.83 21.66 -1.73
C GLY A 124 8.22 21.59 -0.33
N ASP A 125 6.89 21.39 -0.24
CA ASP A 125 6.15 21.23 1.02
C ASP A 125 6.32 19.82 1.64
N GLY A 126 7.11 18.95 0.99
CA GLY A 126 7.35 17.57 1.42
C GLY A 126 6.22 16.59 1.10
N ARG A 127 5.23 17.02 0.30
CA ARG A 127 4.09 16.20 -0.16
C ARG A 127 4.26 15.77 -1.62
N LEU A 128 3.98 14.50 -1.91
CA LEU A 128 3.94 13.95 -3.27
C LEU A 128 2.72 14.49 -4.02
N SER A 129 2.99 15.21 -5.11
CA SER A 129 1.98 15.75 -6.01
C SER A 129 1.63 14.76 -7.12
N LYS A 130 0.55 15.03 -7.87
CA LYS A 130 0.18 14.19 -9.01
C LYS A 130 1.31 14.08 -10.03
N ASP A 131 2.01 15.18 -10.31
CA ASP A 131 3.18 15.21 -11.20
C ASP A 131 4.29 14.25 -10.75
N ASP A 132 4.48 14.09 -9.44
CA ASP A 132 5.44 13.14 -8.88
C ASP A 132 4.96 11.70 -8.94
N ALA A 133 3.66 11.48 -8.74
CA ALA A 133 3.03 10.18 -8.97
C ALA A 133 3.23 9.71 -10.43
N GLU A 134 3.13 10.64 -11.39
CA GLU A 134 3.34 10.37 -12.81
C GLU A 134 4.80 10.03 -13.18
N LYS A 135 5.76 10.36 -12.31
CA LYS A 135 7.18 9.99 -12.49
C LYS A 135 7.49 8.58 -11.98
N LEU A 136 6.58 7.96 -11.22
CA LEU A 136 6.76 6.58 -10.78
C LEU A 136 6.82 5.66 -12.01
N PRO A 137 7.65 4.60 -11.97
CA PRO A 137 7.81 3.71 -13.12
C PRO A 137 6.47 3.07 -13.52
N LYS A 138 5.96 3.45 -14.70
CA LYS A 138 4.71 2.95 -15.29
C LYS A 138 4.85 1.56 -15.93
N ASP A 139 6.09 1.12 -16.14
CA ASP A 139 6.42 -0.14 -16.81
C ASP A 139 6.69 -1.24 -15.78
N VAL A 140 5.66 -2.03 -15.52
CA VAL A 140 5.68 -3.14 -14.57
C VAL A 140 5.49 -4.43 -15.34
N GLY A 141 6.59 -5.14 -15.61
CA GLY A 141 6.52 -6.48 -16.16
C GLY A 141 5.62 -7.38 -15.30
N PRO A 142 4.95 -8.41 -15.87
CA PRO A 142 3.89 -9.17 -15.19
C PRO A 142 4.33 -9.93 -13.93
N LYS A 143 5.64 -10.08 -13.69
CA LYS A 143 6.23 -10.70 -12.49
C LYS A 143 6.61 -9.70 -11.40
N VAL A 144 6.66 -8.41 -11.72
CA VAL A 144 7.13 -7.32 -10.84
C VAL A 144 5.94 -6.50 -10.31
N MET A 145 4.77 -6.65 -10.93
CA MET A 145 3.56 -5.91 -10.60
C MET A 145 3.10 -6.07 -9.14
N ASP A 146 3.21 -7.28 -8.55
CA ASP A 146 2.80 -7.50 -7.15
C ASP A 146 3.75 -6.79 -6.18
N THR A 147 5.06 -6.91 -6.39
CA THR A 147 6.09 -6.18 -5.62
C THR A 147 5.93 -4.66 -5.77
N GLN A 148 5.69 -4.17 -6.98
CA GLN A 148 5.50 -2.74 -7.21
C GLN A 148 4.24 -2.20 -6.55
N LYS A 149 3.13 -2.96 -6.55
CA LYS A 149 1.94 -2.59 -5.76
C LYS A 149 2.24 -2.48 -4.27
N TRP A 150 2.97 -3.44 -3.71
CA TRP A 150 3.38 -3.39 -2.30
C TRP A 150 4.29 -2.18 -2.02
N SER A 151 5.14 -1.82 -2.97
CA SER A 151 6.01 -0.65 -2.88
C SER A 151 5.23 0.65 -2.93
N VAL A 152 4.24 0.76 -3.81
CA VAL A 152 3.35 1.94 -3.88
C VAL A 152 2.51 2.06 -2.61
N ARG A 153 1.91 0.96 -2.15
CA ARG A 153 1.16 0.88 -0.88
C ARG A 153 2.01 1.33 0.31
N LEU A 154 3.27 0.92 0.30
CA LEU A 154 4.25 1.34 1.28
C LEU A 154 4.48 2.85 1.22
N CYS A 155 4.77 3.41 0.03
CA CYS A 155 4.96 4.85 -0.13
C CYS A 155 3.73 5.66 0.30
N LEU A 156 2.51 5.17 0.05
CA LEU A 156 1.28 5.84 0.48
C LEU A 156 1.16 5.93 2.00
N SER A 157 1.75 4.99 2.74
CA SER A 157 1.74 4.99 4.21
C SER A 157 2.95 5.66 4.87
N ASP A 158 4.07 5.81 4.15
CA ASP A 158 5.32 6.37 4.69
C ASP A 158 5.50 7.86 4.35
N PHE A 159 4.88 8.34 3.26
CA PHE A 159 5.02 9.71 2.79
C PHE A 159 3.68 10.44 2.80
N PHE A 160 3.75 11.76 2.77
CA PHE A 160 2.56 12.60 2.65
C PHE A 160 2.20 12.78 1.17
N TRP A 161 0.94 12.58 0.84
CA TRP A 161 0.43 12.67 -0.53
C TRP A 161 -0.70 13.69 -0.60
N THR A 162 -0.75 14.44 -1.69
CA THR A 162 -1.94 15.24 -2.00
C THR A 162 -3.11 14.33 -2.37
N GLU A 163 -4.34 14.75 -2.08
CA GLU A 163 -5.53 13.96 -2.42
C GLU A 163 -5.56 13.57 -3.91
N THR A 164 -5.19 14.50 -4.80
CA THR A 164 -5.14 14.25 -6.25
C THR A 164 -4.10 13.22 -6.66
N ALA A 165 -2.96 13.15 -5.95
CA ALA A 165 -1.91 12.18 -6.23
C ALA A 165 -2.30 10.79 -5.72
N HIS A 166 -2.90 10.73 -4.54
CA HIS A 166 -3.46 9.51 -3.97
C HIS A 166 -4.55 8.92 -4.87
N ASP A 167 -5.53 9.73 -5.29
CA ASP A 167 -6.62 9.28 -6.17
C ASP A 167 -6.06 8.78 -7.52
N PHE A 168 -5.10 9.52 -8.10
CA PHE A 168 -4.45 9.14 -9.35
C PHE A 168 -3.76 7.77 -9.27
N ILE A 169 -2.92 7.53 -8.26
CA ILE A 169 -2.17 6.27 -8.16
C ILE A 169 -3.09 5.09 -7.82
N VAL A 170 -4.13 5.31 -7.00
CA VAL A 170 -5.14 4.29 -6.69
C VAL A 170 -5.91 3.89 -7.94
N GLU A 171 -6.33 4.86 -8.75
CA GLU A 171 -6.99 4.59 -10.03
C GLU A 171 -6.06 3.88 -11.00
N GLU A 172 -4.77 4.24 -11.05
CA GLU A 172 -3.78 3.58 -11.90
C GLU A 172 -3.55 2.11 -11.48
N LEU A 173 -3.49 1.84 -10.18
CA LEU A 173 -3.41 0.47 -9.64
C LEU A 173 -4.66 -0.36 -9.93
N LYS A 174 -5.86 0.26 -9.91
CA LYS A 174 -7.14 -0.38 -10.24
C LYS A 174 -7.33 -0.60 -11.74
N ALA A 175 -6.86 0.35 -12.56
CA ALA A 175 -6.95 0.32 -14.02
C ALA A 175 -5.96 -0.67 -14.64
N SER A 176 -4.80 -0.88 -14.01
CA SER A 176 -3.90 -1.97 -14.39
C SER A 176 -4.62 -3.30 -14.25
N PRO A 177 -4.77 -4.09 -15.32
CA PRO A 177 -5.65 -5.24 -15.31
C PRO A 177 -5.19 -6.24 -14.25
N ARG A 178 -6.02 -6.44 -13.21
CA ARG A 178 -6.02 -7.68 -12.43
C ARG A 178 -6.09 -8.80 -13.45
N LYS A 179 -5.02 -9.57 -13.66
CA LYS A 179 -5.16 -10.83 -14.36
C LYS A 179 -6.15 -11.64 -13.53
N ARG A 180 -7.38 -11.79 -14.04
CA ARG A 180 -8.20 -12.96 -13.73
C ARG A 180 -7.25 -14.15 -13.79
N PRO A 181 -7.19 -15.03 -12.76
CA PRO A 181 -6.44 -16.26 -12.89
C PRO A 181 -6.90 -16.87 -14.20
N ALA A 182 -5.94 -17.16 -15.10
CA ALA A 182 -6.22 -17.65 -16.42
C ALA A 182 -7.29 -18.73 -16.28
N GLU A 183 -8.49 -18.42 -16.78
CA GLU A 183 -9.60 -19.36 -16.78
C GLU A 183 -9.04 -20.53 -17.57
N ALA A 184 -8.70 -21.60 -16.83
CA ALA A 184 -8.26 -22.84 -17.40
C ALA A 184 -9.33 -23.18 -18.43
N THR A 185 -8.93 -23.20 -19.70
CA THR A 185 -9.77 -23.60 -20.81
C THR A 185 -10.25 -25.02 -20.51
N VAL A 186 -11.35 -25.12 -19.79
CA VAL A 186 -12.07 -26.35 -19.51
C VAL A 186 -12.54 -26.85 -20.86
N GLY A 187 -12.25 -28.12 -21.10
CA GLY A 187 -12.24 -28.71 -22.43
C GLY A 187 -13.54 -28.51 -23.21
N ARG A 188 -13.38 -28.32 -24.51
CA ARG A 188 -14.33 -28.86 -25.48
C ARG A 188 -13.77 -30.18 -26.00
N GLY A 189 -14.04 -31.24 -25.24
CA GLY A 189 -14.44 -32.47 -25.90
C GLY A 189 -15.85 -32.24 -26.44
N PHE A 190 -16.00 -32.26 -27.76
CA PHE A 190 -17.27 -32.62 -28.39
C PHE A 190 -16.92 -33.38 -29.65
N GLY A 191 -17.05 -34.70 -29.56
CA GLY A 191 -17.04 -35.56 -30.72
C GLY A 191 -18.23 -35.28 -31.64
N ARG A 192 -18.02 -35.54 -32.92
CA ARG A 192 -18.80 -36.52 -33.69
C ARG A 192 -17.89 -37.09 -34.78
#